data_AF-A0A517ZAP8-F1
#
_entry.id   AF-A0A517ZAP8-F1
#
_cell.length_a   1.000
_cell.length_b   1.000
_cell.length_c   1.000
_cell.angle_alpha   90.00
_cell.angle_beta   90.00
_cell.angle_gamma   90.00
#
_symmetry.space_group_name_H-M   'P 1'
#
loop_
_entity.id
_entity.type
_entity.pdbx_description
1 polymer ?
#
loop_
_entity_poly.entity_id
_entity_poly.type
_entity_poly.pdbx_seq_one_letter_code
_entity_poly.pdbx_strand_id
1 'polypeptide(L)'
;MSTFYRYRLHDAEYGPVGFRELVRLVRDGTISTDDPVIADWEDEWHPAAEVVGLFHMAGRKDVLEKWEAERRARQGISEEDVPEEATEAASDEPSWQRRFREVQQEQHAREAERRREQEFELAGRRTAAGIADSIAAAEDRLDQRDAARQPGRLQLMRESLFSASALHALFRWGMAFIAANMAAFAVLNWTETEALRFPERTARTPPPPVFPIWGECSQAEYLFLLMDTMLAAGLIGYGIARVLELFADD
;
A
#
# COMPACT_ATOMS: atom_id res chain seq x y z
N MET A 1 5.49 1.23 46.18
CA MET A 1 5.53 2.45 46.99
C MET A 1 6.04 3.56 46.08
N SER A 2 5.35 4.69 46.02
CA SER A 2 5.78 5.82 45.19
C SER A 2 6.69 6.70 46.02
N THR A 3 7.96 6.78 45.66
CA THR A 3 8.95 7.68 46.28
C THR A 3 8.70 9.10 45.81
N PHE A 4 8.60 10.04 46.76
CA PHE A 4 8.47 11.46 46.47
C PHE A 4 9.79 12.19 46.73
N TYR A 5 10.04 13.23 45.95
CA TYR A 5 11.24 14.06 46.03
C TYR A 5 10.88 15.51 46.28
N ARG A 6 11.73 16.23 47.01
CA ARG A 6 11.74 17.69 47.10
C ARG A 6 13.04 18.20 46.48
N TYR A 7 12.98 19.38 45.86
CA TYR A 7 14.15 20.01 45.24
C TYR A 7 14.21 21.50 45.63
N ARG A 8 15.40 22.08 45.61
CA ARG A 8 15.62 23.51 45.88
C ARG A 8 16.09 24.22 44.62
N LEU A 9 15.45 25.34 44.30
CA LEU A 9 15.85 26.23 43.21
C LEU A 9 15.85 27.66 43.73
N HIS A 10 16.98 28.36 43.61
CA HIS A 10 17.15 29.73 44.11
C HIS A 10 16.72 29.91 45.59
N ASP A 11 17.15 29.00 46.46
CA ASP A 11 16.82 28.96 47.90
C ASP A 11 15.32 28.76 48.24
N ALA A 12 14.46 28.51 47.25
CA ALA A 12 13.07 28.13 47.47
C ALA A 12 12.91 26.61 47.35
N GLU A 13 12.18 26.02 48.29
CA GLU A 13 11.84 24.59 48.30
C GLU A 13 10.57 24.31 47.48
N TYR A 14 10.65 23.31 46.61
CA TYR A 14 9.55 22.86 45.76
C TYR A 14 9.31 21.36 45.95
N GLY A 15 8.04 20.96 45.98
CA GLY A 15 7.61 19.56 46.10
C GLY A 15 6.43 19.35 47.06
N PRO A 16 6.04 18.09 47.33
CA PRO A 16 6.61 16.85 46.82
C PRO A 16 6.26 16.55 45.35
N VAL A 17 7.23 16.08 44.57
CA VAL A 17 7.05 15.60 43.18
C VAL A 17 7.45 14.14 43.04
N GLY A 18 6.81 13.41 42.11
CA GLY A 18 7.21 12.03 41.81
C GLY A 18 8.46 11.98 40.92
N PHE A 19 9.19 10.85 40.95
CA PHE A 19 10.42 10.67 40.17
C PHE A 19 10.27 10.99 38.67
N ARG A 20 9.15 10.61 38.05
CA ARG A 20 8.88 10.91 36.64
C ARG A 20 8.80 12.41 36.34
N GLU A 21 8.29 13.18 37.29
CA GLU A 21 8.21 14.64 37.15
C GLU A 21 9.59 15.28 37.38
N LEU A 22 10.36 14.76 38.33
CA LEU A 22 11.76 15.15 38.52
C LEU A 22 12.60 14.94 37.24
N VAL A 23 12.43 13.78 36.57
CA VAL A 23 13.07 13.48 35.27
C VAL A 23 12.66 14.48 34.20
N ARG A 24 11.39 14.91 34.16
CA ARG A 24 10.93 15.95 33.23
C ARG A 24 11.60 17.29 33.51
N LEU A 25 11.68 17.70 34.76
CA LEU A 25 12.35 18.96 35.15
C LEU A 25 13.84 18.97 34.76
N VAL A 26 14.54 17.84 34.89
CA VAL A 26 15.95 17.70 34.44
C VAL A 26 16.06 17.72 32.91
N ARG A 27 15.14 17.04 32.22
CA ARG A 27 15.10 17.02 30.75
C ARG A 27 14.83 18.39 30.17
N ASP A 28 13.94 19.14 30.81
CA ASP A 28 13.55 20.50 30.40
C ASP A 28 14.59 21.53 30.84
N GLY A 29 15.67 21.11 31.52
CA GLY A 29 16.79 21.95 31.94
C GLY A 29 16.48 22.88 33.10
N THR A 30 15.37 22.64 33.82
CA THR A 30 14.96 23.42 35.00
C THR A 30 15.80 23.06 36.23
N ILE A 31 16.21 21.79 36.34
CA ILE A 31 17.09 21.27 37.40
C ILE A 31 18.47 20.96 36.80
N SER A 32 19.52 21.52 37.40
CA SER A 32 20.93 21.32 37.12
C SER A 32 21.52 20.15 37.91
N THR A 33 22.73 19.71 37.57
CA THR A 33 23.46 18.62 38.25
C THR A 33 23.77 18.90 39.72
N ASP A 34 23.99 20.18 40.05
CA ASP A 34 24.37 20.63 41.39
C ASP A 34 23.17 21.03 42.27
N ASP A 35 21.95 21.06 41.70
CA ASP A 35 20.78 21.48 42.45
C ASP A 35 20.44 20.45 43.54
N PRO A 36 20.13 20.89 44.78
CA PRO A 36 19.86 19.98 45.88
C PRO A 36 18.52 19.27 45.68
N VAL A 37 18.53 17.96 45.84
CA VAL A 37 17.36 17.07 45.81
C VAL A 37 17.41 16.17 47.05
N ILE A 38 16.24 15.90 47.64
CA ILE A 38 16.10 14.99 48.78
C ILE A 38 14.90 14.06 48.55
N ALA A 39 15.09 12.76 48.80
CA ALA A 39 14.00 11.79 48.81
C ALA A 39 13.22 11.87 50.14
N ASP A 40 11.95 11.46 50.13
CA ASP A 40 11.09 11.45 51.32
C ASP A 40 11.57 10.55 52.48
N TRP A 41 12.45 9.59 52.20
CA TRP A 41 13.06 8.67 53.18
C TRP A 41 14.50 9.04 53.56
N GLU A 42 15.09 10.07 52.94
CA GLU A 42 16.44 10.56 53.24
C GLU A 42 16.35 11.84 54.08
N ASP A 43 17.32 12.05 54.97
CA ASP A 43 17.42 13.24 55.82
C ASP A 43 18.46 14.27 55.29
N GLU A 44 19.20 13.93 54.23
CA GLU A 44 20.28 14.73 53.68
C GLU A 44 19.98 15.17 52.23
N TRP A 45 20.37 16.40 51.90
CA TRP A 45 20.22 16.94 50.55
C TRP A 45 21.42 16.54 49.71
N HIS A 46 21.16 15.85 48.60
CA HIS A 46 22.18 15.41 47.66
C HIS A 46 22.09 16.23 46.37
N PRO A 47 23.22 16.47 45.66
CA PRO A 47 23.16 17.00 44.30
C PRO A 47 22.30 16.09 43.41
N ALA A 48 21.51 16.68 42.51
CA ALA A 48 20.65 15.91 41.60
C ALA A 48 21.41 14.85 40.80
N ALA A 49 22.70 15.09 40.50
CA ALA A 49 23.57 14.15 39.79
C ALA A 49 23.81 12.84 40.56
N GLU A 50 23.73 12.84 41.89
CA GLU A 50 23.92 11.62 42.71
C GLU A 50 22.69 10.72 42.72
N VAL A 51 21.52 11.23 42.28
CA VAL A 51 20.29 10.44 42.19
C VAL A 51 20.40 9.43 41.05
N VAL A 52 20.55 8.16 41.41
CA VAL A 52 20.77 7.05 40.47
C VAL A 52 19.70 7.03 39.37
N GLY A 53 20.14 7.10 38.12
CA GLY A 53 19.29 6.98 36.94
C GLY A 53 18.55 8.25 36.51
N LEU A 54 18.59 9.34 37.29
CA LEU A 54 17.87 10.58 36.97
C LEU A 54 18.28 11.17 35.62
N PHE A 55 19.58 11.42 35.43
CA PHE A 55 20.12 11.99 34.19
C PHE A 55 20.16 11.00 33.02
N HIS A 56 20.29 9.70 33.32
CA HIS A 56 20.19 8.65 32.31
C HIS A 56 18.80 8.62 31.67
N MET A 57 17.75 8.71 32.49
CA MET A 57 16.36 8.70 32.02
C MET A 57 15.93 10.02 31.37
N ALA A 58 16.54 11.15 31.77
CA ALA A 58 16.33 12.43 31.12
C ALA A 58 17.03 12.54 29.75
N GLY A 59 17.90 11.58 29.39
CA GLY A 59 18.66 11.60 28.14
C GLY A 59 19.83 12.60 28.15
N ARG A 60 20.31 13.00 29.33
CA ARG A 60 21.37 14.01 29.52
C ARG A 60 22.64 13.42 30.17
N LYS A 61 23.14 12.32 29.60
CA LYS A 61 24.34 11.62 30.10
C LYS A 61 25.62 12.45 29.95
N ASP A 62 25.70 13.21 28.88
CA ASP A 62 26.78 14.15 28.56
C ASP A 62 27.05 15.13 29.70
N VAL A 63 26.01 15.63 30.35
CA VAL A 63 26.13 16.59 31.45
C VAL A 63 26.57 15.92 32.75
N LEU A 64 26.10 14.69 32.99
CA LEU A 64 26.54 13.88 34.13
C LEU A 64 28.05 13.55 34.02
N GLU A 65 28.50 13.09 32.86
CA GLU A 65 29.91 12.77 32.62
C GLU A 65 30.83 13.98 32.84
N LYS A 66 30.40 15.16 32.39
CA LYS A 66 31.13 16.41 32.61
C LYS A 66 31.21 16.76 34.10
N TRP A 67 30.11 16.64 34.82
CA TRP A 67 30.05 16.90 36.26
C TRP A 67 30.93 15.93 37.05
N GLU A 68 30.91 14.63 36.72
CA GLU A 68 31.76 13.62 37.33
C GLU A 68 33.25 13.89 37.08
N ALA A 69 33.62 14.30 35.87
CA ALA A 69 34.99 14.67 35.53
C ALA A 69 35.45 15.90 36.32
N GLU A 70 34.60 16.91 36.47
CA GLU A 70 34.89 18.11 37.26
C GLU A 70 35.03 17.78 38.75
N ARG A 71 34.13 16.94 39.30
CA ARG A 71 34.22 16.48 40.68
C ARG A 71 35.51 15.69 40.92
N ARG A 72 35.88 14.80 40.01
CA ARG A 72 37.14 14.04 40.07
C ARG A 72 38.35 14.96 40.08
N ALA A 73 38.36 15.98 39.22
CA ALA A 73 39.41 17.00 39.19
C ALA A 73 39.50 17.80 40.52
N ARG A 74 38.35 18.14 41.12
CA ARG A 74 38.31 18.85 42.43
C ARG A 74 38.75 17.98 43.60
N GLN A 75 38.49 16.68 43.56
CA GLN A 75 38.85 15.75 44.63
C GLN A 75 40.35 15.39 44.64
N GLY A 76 41.12 15.85 43.65
CA GLY A 76 42.59 15.67 43.64
C GLY A 76 43.03 14.21 43.60
N ILE A 77 42.13 13.29 43.22
CA ILE A 77 42.45 11.90 42.97
C ILE A 77 43.15 11.88 41.61
N SER A 78 44.48 12.04 41.60
CA SER A 78 45.25 11.76 40.40
C SER A 78 45.10 10.28 40.09
N GLU A 79 45.00 9.95 38.82
CA GLU A 79 44.94 8.57 38.31
C GLU A 79 46.28 7.82 38.51
N GLU A 80 47.22 8.41 39.26
CA GLU A 80 48.61 7.99 39.44
C GLU A 80 48.86 7.23 40.76
N ASP A 81 47.91 7.16 41.69
CA ASP A 81 48.02 6.36 42.92
C ASP A 81 47.35 4.98 42.78
N VAL A 82 47.53 4.31 41.63
CA VAL A 82 47.42 2.84 41.58
C VAL A 82 48.80 2.32 41.96
N PRO A 83 48.98 1.64 43.12
CA PRO A 83 50.30 1.18 43.54
C PRO A 83 50.90 0.23 42.49
N GLU A 84 51.90 0.72 41.77
CA GLU A 84 52.73 -0.01 40.82
C GLU A 84 53.78 -0.85 41.57
N GLU A 85 53.33 -1.71 42.50
CA GLU A 85 54.20 -2.63 43.24
C GLU A 85 53.65 -4.06 43.17
N ALA A 86 54.01 -4.78 42.09
CA ALA A 86 54.15 -6.25 42.11
C ALA A 86 54.67 -6.79 40.76
N THR A 87 55.82 -6.31 40.29
CA THR A 87 56.59 -7.01 39.25
C THR A 87 57.93 -7.41 39.84
N GLU A 88 57.96 -8.58 40.49
CA GLU A 88 59.08 -9.54 40.60
C GLU A 88 58.90 -10.46 41.82
N ALA A 89 57.96 -11.38 41.73
CA ALA A 89 57.91 -12.57 42.59
C ALA A 89 57.35 -13.75 41.80
N ALA A 90 58.13 -14.21 40.83
CA ALA A 90 57.92 -15.50 40.20
C ALA A 90 58.39 -16.61 41.15
N SER A 91 57.55 -17.01 42.11
CA SER A 91 57.29 -18.41 42.43
C SER A 91 56.20 -18.47 43.49
N ASP A 92 55.17 -19.26 43.20
CA ASP A 92 54.00 -19.54 44.04
C ASP A 92 52.82 -18.59 43.88
N GLU A 93 52.47 -18.34 42.62
CA GLU A 93 51.12 -17.93 42.26
C GLU A 93 50.11 -18.95 42.86
N PRO A 94 49.23 -18.52 43.79
CA PRO A 94 48.27 -19.40 44.45
C PRO A 94 47.39 -20.12 43.42
N SER A 95 47.10 -21.40 43.65
CA SER A 95 46.34 -22.24 42.70
C SER A 95 44.97 -21.68 42.31
N TRP A 96 44.39 -20.81 43.14
CA TRP A 96 43.12 -20.13 42.84
C TRP A 96 43.28 -19.00 41.80
N GLN A 97 44.41 -18.27 41.76
CA GLN A 97 44.66 -17.24 40.74
C GLN A 97 44.85 -17.87 39.36
N ARG A 98 45.57 -18.99 39.28
CA ARG A 98 45.69 -19.78 38.05
C ARG A 98 44.34 -20.26 37.55
N ARG A 99 43.51 -20.84 38.43
CA ARG A 99 42.14 -21.24 38.09
C ARG A 99 41.27 -20.06 37.63
N PHE A 100 41.42 -18.89 38.25
CA PHE A 100 40.63 -17.71 37.87
C PHE A 100 41.01 -17.21 36.47
N ARG A 101 42.30 -17.15 36.13
CA ARG A 101 42.75 -16.82 34.76
C ARG A 101 42.29 -17.87 33.75
N GLU A 102 42.37 -19.14 34.09
CA GLU A 102 41.93 -20.24 33.23
C GLU A 102 40.42 -20.13 32.94
N VAL A 103 39.60 -19.84 33.95
CA VAL A 103 38.17 -19.58 33.80
C VAL A 103 37.90 -18.32 32.96
N GLN A 104 38.65 -17.23 33.16
CA GLN A 104 38.49 -16.03 32.32
C GLN A 104 38.90 -16.26 30.87
N GLN A 105 39.99 -16.99 30.63
CA GLN A 105 40.41 -17.36 29.28
C GLN A 105 39.38 -18.27 28.61
N GLU A 106 38.80 -19.21 29.36
CA GLU A 106 37.73 -20.07 28.85
C GLU A 106 36.45 -19.28 28.53
N GLN A 107 36.09 -18.29 29.37
CA GLN A 107 34.97 -17.39 29.09
C GLN A 107 35.21 -16.56 27.84
N HIS A 108 36.39 -15.95 27.69
CA HIS A 108 36.74 -15.19 26.48
C HIS A 108 36.77 -16.07 25.23
N ALA A 109 37.26 -17.31 25.32
CA ALA A 109 37.24 -18.25 24.22
C ALA A 109 35.79 -18.59 23.79
N ARG A 110 34.90 -18.87 24.75
CA ARG A 110 33.48 -19.13 24.48
C ARG A 110 32.75 -17.91 23.92
N GLU A 111 33.10 -16.71 24.35
CA GLU A 111 32.54 -15.47 23.78
C GLU A 111 33.03 -15.21 22.36
N ALA A 112 34.31 -15.46 22.08
CA ALA A 112 34.87 -15.35 20.74
C ALA A 112 34.22 -16.35 19.77
N GLU A 113 33.95 -17.57 20.22
CA GLU A 113 33.24 -18.58 19.44
C GLU A 113 31.79 -18.15 19.15
N ARG A 114 31.05 -17.68 20.16
CA ARG A 114 29.69 -17.12 19.96
C ARG A 114 29.66 -15.94 19.01
N ARG A 115 30.67 -15.05 19.04
CA ARG A 115 30.78 -13.94 18.07
C ARG A 115 30.97 -14.45 16.64
N ARG A 116 31.82 -15.47 16.43
CA ARG A 116 32.02 -16.07 15.10
C ARG A 116 30.74 -16.74 14.58
N GLU A 117 30.01 -17.44 15.45
CA GLU A 117 28.71 -18.02 15.08
C GLU A 117 27.70 -16.94 14.68
N GLN A 118 27.60 -15.86 15.45
CA GLN A 118 26.74 -14.72 15.12
C GLN A 118 27.14 -14.03 13.82
N GLU A 119 28.43 -13.85 13.57
CA GLU A 119 28.93 -13.29 12.30
C GLU A 119 28.58 -14.19 11.12
N PHE A 120 28.68 -15.51 11.29
CA PHE A 120 28.30 -16.48 10.26
C PHE A 120 26.79 -16.46 9.98
N GLU A 121 25.95 -16.41 11.02
CA GLU A 121 24.50 -16.26 10.87
C GLU A 121 24.12 -14.94 10.17
N LEU A 122 24.77 -13.83 10.54
CA LEU A 122 24.54 -12.53 9.92
C LEU A 122 25.02 -12.51 8.46
N ALA A 123 26.14 -13.16 8.15
CA ALA A 123 26.60 -13.32 6.77
C ALA A 123 25.61 -14.14 5.94
N GLY A 124 25.07 -15.23 6.50
CA GLY A 124 24.01 -16.03 5.88
C GLY A 124 22.71 -15.27 5.65
N ARG A 125 22.31 -14.39 6.59
CA ARG A 125 21.13 -13.53 6.39
C ARG A 125 21.32 -12.49 5.29
N ARG A 126 22.51 -11.90 5.16
CA ARG A 126 22.81 -10.92 4.09
C ARG A 126 22.78 -11.57 2.71
N THR A 127 23.30 -12.78 2.56
CA THR A 127 23.25 -13.50 1.28
C THR A 127 21.82 -13.90 0.92
N ALA A 128 21.02 -14.36 1.88
CA ALA A 128 19.61 -14.66 1.67
C ALA A 128 18.79 -13.44 1.24
N ALA A 129 19.00 -12.28 1.89
CA ALA A 129 18.36 -11.02 1.50
C ALA A 129 18.74 -10.59 0.08
N GLY A 130 20.02 -10.67 -0.29
CA GLY A 130 20.47 -10.32 -1.65
C GLY A 130 19.88 -11.23 -2.73
N ILE A 131 19.67 -12.52 -2.42
CA ILE A 131 18.98 -13.44 -3.35
C ILE A 131 17.51 -13.02 -3.50
N ALA A 132 16.80 -12.72 -2.42
CA ALA A 132 15.40 -12.31 -2.47
C ALA A 132 15.21 -11.03 -3.31
N ASP A 133 16.06 -10.03 -3.12
CA ASP A 133 16.04 -8.79 -3.91
C ASP A 133 16.30 -9.05 -5.41
N SER A 134 17.18 -10.01 -5.73
CA SER A 134 17.45 -10.39 -7.12
C SER A 134 16.26 -11.07 -7.80
N ILE A 135 15.46 -11.83 -7.05
CA ILE A 135 14.25 -12.50 -7.53
C ILE A 135 13.15 -11.46 -7.76
N ALA A 136 12.92 -10.56 -6.80
CA ALA A 136 11.95 -9.47 -6.94
C ALA A 136 12.29 -8.57 -8.14
N ALA A 137 13.56 -8.22 -8.33
CA ALA A 137 14.00 -7.44 -9.49
C ALA A 137 13.87 -8.20 -10.82
N ALA A 138 13.89 -9.54 -10.80
CA ALA A 138 13.65 -10.35 -11.99
C ALA A 138 12.15 -10.42 -12.33
N GLU A 139 11.29 -10.49 -11.33
CA GLU A 139 9.83 -10.47 -11.47
C GLU A 139 9.34 -9.15 -12.07
N ASP A 140 9.82 -8.00 -11.56
CA ASP A 140 9.51 -6.68 -12.11
C ASP A 140 9.87 -6.56 -13.61
N ARG A 141 10.96 -7.21 -14.05
CA ARG A 141 11.37 -7.21 -15.47
C ARG A 141 10.47 -8.08 -16.34
N LEU A 142 9.90 -9.14 -15.78
CA LEU A 142 8.92 -9.98 -16.49
C LEU A 142 7.60 -9.21 -16.63
N ASP A 143 7.13 -8.56 -15.57
CA ASP A 143 5.92 -7.73 -15.61
C ASP A 143 6.06 -6.56 -16.59
N GLN A 144 7.23 -5.90 -16.64
CA GLN A 144 7.50 -4.87 -17.65
C GLN A 144 7.49 -5.41 -19.09
N ARG A 145 7.98 -6.64 -19.30
CA ARG A 145 7.95 -7.28 -20.62
C ARG A 145 6.53 -7.65 -21.03
N ASP A 146 5.70 -8.08 -20.10
CA ASP A 146 4.31 -8.43 -20.36
C ASP A 146 3.45 -7.19 -20.54
N ALA A 147 3.73 -6.10 -19.81
CA ALA A 147 3.13 -4.79 -20.06
C ALA A 147 3.48 -4.24 -21.45
N ALA A 148 4.72 -4.44 -21.91
CA ALA A 148 5.14 -4.05 -23.27
C ALA A 148 4.53 -4.95 -24.37
N ARG A 149 4.08 -6.16 -24.02
CA ARG A 149 3.37 -7.09 -24.90
C ARG A 149 1.86 -6.90 -24.89
N GLN A 150 1.33 -5.85 -24.25
CA GLN A 150 -0.11 -5.60 -24.29
C GLN A 150 -0.61 -5.66 -25.73
N PRO A 151 -1.54 -6.58 -26.03
CA PRO A 151 -2.05 -6.75 -27.37
C PRO A 151 -2.59 -5.40 -27.82
N GLY A 152 -2.09 -4.92 -28.96
CA GLY A 152 -2.40 -3.57 -29.43
C GLY A 152 -3.91 -3.33 -29.41
N ARG A 153 -4.37 -2.11 -29.15
CA ARG A 153 -5.79 -1.72 -29.03
C ARG A 153 -6.73 -2.38 -30.05
N LEU A 154 -6.24 -2.67 -31.25
CA LEU A 154 -6.96 -3.37 -32.31
C LEU A 154 -7.29 -4.85 -31.99
N GLN A 155 -6.42 -5.58 -31.30
CA GLN A 155 -6.67 -6.95 -30.85
C GLN A 155 -7.77 -6.99 -29.78
N LEU A 156 -7.73 -6.07 -28.82
CA LEU A 156 -8.79 -5.93 -27.81
C LEU A 156 -10.14 -5.56 -28.45
N MET A 157 -10.13 -4.68 -29.47
CA MET A 157 -11.36 -4.41 -30.24
C MET A 157 -11.85 -5.65 -30.99
N ARG A 158 -10.94 -6.42 -31.60
CA ARG A 158 -11.31 -7.66 -32.31
C ARG A 158 -11.94 -8.67 -31.35
N GLU A 159 -11.34 -8.90 -30.19
CA GLU A 159 -11.87 -9.82 -29.18
C GLU A 159 -13.21 -9.34 -28.62
N SER A 160 -13.42 -8.03 -28.47
CA SER A 160 -14.71 -7.48 -28.06
C SER A 160 -15.83 -7.68 -29.09
N LEU A 161 -15.51 -7.56 -30.39
CA LEU A 161 -16.46 -7.72 -31.49
C LEU A 161 -16.87 -9.17 -31.72
N PHE A 162 -16.02 -10.13 -31.33
CA PHE A 162 -16.32 -11.56 -31.38
C PHE A 162 -16.76 -12.14 -30.02
N SER A 163 -17.09 -11.29 -29.05
CA SER A 163 -17.77 -11.78 -27.85
C SER A 163 -19.11 -12.41 -28.26
N ALA A 164 -19.48 -13.54 -27.65
CA ALA A 164 -20.74 -14.22 -27.93
C ALA A 164 -21.93 -13.23 -27.81
N SER A 165 -21.91 -12.37 -26.79
CA SER A 165 -22.88 -11.28 -26.60
C SER A 165 -22.95 -10.30 -27.77
N ALA A 166 -21.81 -9.90 -28.36
CA ALA A 166 -21.79 -9.01 -29.50
C ALA A 166 -22.32 -9.69 -30.76
N LEU A 167 -22.02 -10.99 -30.94
CA LEU A 167 -22.52 -11.76 -32.08
C LEU A 167 -24.05 -11.92 -32.04
N HIS A 168 -24.63 -12.22 -30.86
CA HIS A 168 -26.09 -12.24 -30.68
C HIS A 168 -26.71 -10.87 -30.93
N ALA A 169 -26.10 -9.80 -30.40
CA ALA A 169 -26.59 -8.44 -30.66
C ALA A 169 -26.58 -8.12 -32.17
N LEU A 170 -25.48 -8.39 -32.87
CA LEU A 170 -25.35 -8.17 -34.31
C LEU A 170 -26.34 -9.02 -35.11
N PHE A 171 -26.58 -10.26 -34.71
CA PHE A 171 -27.56 -11.14 -35.35
C PHE A 171 -28.98 -10.57 -35.24
N ARG A 172 -29.40 -10.17 -34.02
CA ARG A 172 -30.73 -9.57 -33.81
C ARG A 172 -30.92 -8.29 -34.64
N TRP A 173 -29.93 -7.41 -34.65
CA TRP A 173 -29.97 -6.19 -35.47
C TRP A 173 -29.96 -6.49 -36.97
N GLY A 174 -29.19 -7.49 -37.40
CA GLY A 174 -29.17 -7.96 -38.78
C GLY A 174 -30.53 -8.48 -39.25
N MET A 175 -31.18 -9.33 -38.44
CA MET A 175 -32.52 -9.85 -38.74
C MET A 175 -33.59 -8.75 -38.78
N ALA A 176 -33.53 -7.79 -37.85
CA ALA A 176 -34.42 -6.64 -37.86
C ALA A 176 -34.25 -5.80 -39.14
N PHE A 177 -33.00 -5.56 -39.55
CA PHE A 177 -32.70 -4.82 -40.77
C PHE A 177 -33.19 -5.54 -42.02
N ILE A 178 -32.96 -6.86 -42.12
CA ILE A 178 -33.44 -7.67 -43.25
C ILE A 178 -34.97 -7.63 -43.31
N ALA A 179 -35.66 -7.84 -42.19
CA ALA A 179 -37.12 -7.83 -42.14
C ALA A 179 -37.70 -6.47 -42.58
N ALA A 180 -37.13 -5.36 -42.11
CA ALA A 180 -37.53 -4.01 -42.51
C ALA A 180 -37.36 -3.78 -44.03
N ASN A 181 -36.22 -4.17 -44.60
CA ASN A 181 -35.97 -4.02 -46.03
C ASN A 181 -36.87 -4.93 -46.88
N MET A 182 -37.13 -6.16 -46.43
CA MET A 182 -38.06 -7.06 -47.10
C MET A 182 -39.48 -6.50 -47.11
N ALA A 183 -39.94 -5.89 -46.01
CA ALA A 183 -41.24 -5.25 -45.95
C ALA A 183 -41.32 -4.04 -46.89
N ALA A 184 -40.28 -3.20 -46.92
CA ALA A 184 -40.20 -2.08 -47.85
C ALA A 184 -40.26 -2.54 -49.31
N PHE A 185 -39.45 -3.55 -49.65
CA PHE A 185 -39.43 -4.15 -50.98
C PHE A 185 -40.80 -4.72 -51.37
N ALA A 186 -41.47 -5.42 -50.46
CA ALA A 186 -42.79 -5.98 -50.70
C ALA A 186 -43.85 -4.89 -50.97
N VAL A 187 -43.85 -3.80 -50.19
CA VAL A 187 -44.77 -2.67 -50.38
C VAL A 187 -44.49 -1.94 -51.70
N LEU A 188 -43.22 -1.69 -52.02
CA LEU A 188 -42.84 -1.03 -53.28
C LEU A 188 -43.22 -1.89 -54.49
N ASN A 189 -42.87 -3.17 -54.47
CA ASN A 189 -43.21 -4.10 -55.53
C ASN A 189 -44.73 -4.26 -55.69
N TRP A 190 -45.48 -4.30 -54.58
CA TRP A 190 -46.94 -4.29 -54.63
C TRP A 190 -47.48 -3.03 -55.32
N THR A 191 -46.99 -1.86 -54.90
CA THR A 191 -47.40 -0.56 -55.44
C THR A 191 -47.13 -0.48 -56.95
N GLU A 192 -45.97 -0.97 -57.40
CA GLU A 192 -45.64 -1.07 -58.83
C GLU A 192 -46.59 -2.02 -59.57
N THR A 193 -46.88 -3.20 -59.01
CA THR A 193 -47.81 -4.16 -59.65
C THR A 193 -49.23 -3.62 -59.74
N GLU A 194 -49.69 -2.86 -58.75
CA GLU A 194 -51.03 -2.28 -58.76
C GLU A 194 -51.14 -1.12 -59.75
N ALA A 195 -50.09 -0.29 -59.86
CA ALA A 195 -50.01 0.77 -60.86
C ALA A 195 -50.08 0.22 -62.30
N LEU A 196 -49.59 -1.00 -62.53
CA LEU A 196 -49.68 -1.68 -63.82
C LEU A 196 -51.05 -2.32 -64.09
N ARG A 197 -51.84 -2.62 -63.06
CA ARG A 197 -53.12 -3.32 -63.19
C ARG A 197 -54.20 -2.42 -63.80
N PHE A 198 -54.16 -1.11 -63.52
CA PHE A 198 -55.14 -0.14 -64.00
C PHE A 198 -54.45 1.06 -64.69
N PRO A 199 -53.95 0.91 -65.93
CA PRO A 199 -53.28 1.99 -66.63
C PRO A 199 -54.28 3.10 -67.00
N GLU A 200 -54.18 4.26 -66.36
CA GLU A 200 -54.95 5.44 -66.74
C GLU A 200 -54.47 5.98 -68.09
N ARG A 201 -55.27 5.79 -69.14
CA ARG A 201 -54.91 6.16 -70.51
C ARG A 201 -54.86 7.68 -70.78
N THR A 202 -55.31 8.49 -69.83
CA THR A 202 -55.54 9.93 -70.05
C THR A 202 -54.88 10.85 -69.01
N ALA A 203 -54.17 10.32 -68.01
CA ALA A 203 -53.58 11.13 -66.95
C ALA A 203 -52.29 11.82 -67.41
N ARG A 204 -52.23 13.15 -67.29
CA ARG A 204 -50.99 13.95 -67.48
C ARG A 204 -50.12 13.99 -66.21
N THR A 205 -50.64 13.54 -65.09
CA THR A 205 -49.98 13.50 -63.79
C THR A 205 -49.67 12.06 -63.39
N PRO A 206 -48.56 11.80 -62.68
CA PRO A 206 -48.29 10.47 -62.16
C PRO A 206 -49.44 10.04 -61.24
N PRO A 207 -49.88 8.77 -61.30
CA PRO A 207 -50.95 8.28 -60.43
C PRO A 207 -50.52 8.41 -58.96
N PRO A 208 -51.46 8.72 -58.05
CA PRO A 208 -51.15 8.74 -56.62
C PRO A 208 -50.68 7.35 -56.17
N PRO A 209 -49.71 7.25 -55.25
CA PRO A 209 -49.29 5.96 -54.72
C PRO A 209 -50.44 5.30 -53.95
N VAL A 210 -50.55 3.98 -54.09
CA VAL A 210 -51.59 3.17 -53.44
C VAL A 210 -50.93 2.24 -52.42
N PHE A 211 -51.30 2.36 -51.16
CA PHE A 211 -50.79 1.52 -50.08
C PHE A 211 -51.70 0.29 -49.87
N PRO A 212 -51.16 -0.93 -49.63
CA PRO A 212 -51.94 -2.18 -49.62
C PRO A 212 -53.24 -2.20 -48.79
N ILE A 213 -53.28 -1.54 -47.63
CA ILE A 213 -54.43 -1.57 -46.70
C ILE A 213 -55.22 -0.25 -46.72
N TRP A 214 -54.54 0.87 -46.99
CA TRP A 214 -55.12 2.21 -46.88
C TRP A 214 -55.61 2.80 -48.21
N GLY A 215 -55.23 2.22 -49.35
CA GLY A 215 -55.64 2.70 -50.67
C GLY A 215 -54.81 3.90 -51.15
N GLU A 216 -55.44 4.80 -51.91
CA GLU A 216 -54.81 6.00 -52.44
C GLU A 216 -54.36 6.93 -51.31
N CYS A 217 -53.11 7.38 -51.37
CA CYS A 217 -52.53 8.24 -50.35
C CYS A 217 -51.68 9.34 -50.99
N SER A 218 -51.49 10.44 -50.25
CA SER A 218 -50.53 11.46 -50.66
C SER A 218 -49.10 10.91 -50.57
N GLN A 219 -48.16 11.51 -51.31
CA GLN A 219 -46.76 11.08 -51.28
C GLN A 219 -46.15 11.12 -49.87
N ALA A 220 -46.53 12.10 -49.05
CA ALA A 220 -46.06 12.21 -47.67
C ALA A 220 -46.63 11.08 -46.80
N GLU A 221 -47.94 10.84 -46.86
CA GLU A 221 -48.58 9.73 -46.12
C GLU A 221 -48.02 8.37 -46.53
N TYR A 222 -47.77 8.16 -47.82
CA TYR A 222 -47.13 6.94 -48.32
C TYR A 222 -45.76 6.70 -47.67
N LEU A 223 -44.91 7.72 -47.61
CA LEU A 223 -43.59 7.62 -46.99
C LEU A 223 -43.69 7.33 -45.48
N PHE A 224 -44.62 7.97 -44.77
CA PHE A 224 -44.84 7.68 -43.35
C PHE A 224 -45.32 6.25 -43.12
N LEU A 225 -46.33 5.79 -43.87
CA LEU A 225 -46.84 4.41 -43.77
C LEU A 225 -45.76 3.38 -44.14
N LEU A 226 -44.91 3.67 -45.12
CA LEU A 226 -43.79 2.82 -45.50
C LEU A 226 -42.77 2.72 -44.34
N MET A 227 -42.39 3.86 -43.75
CA MET A 227 -41.46 3.87 -42.61
C MET A 227 -42.05 3.14 -41.39
N ASP A 228 -43.32 3.36 -41.07
CA ASP A 228 -43.99 2.67 -39.96
C ASP A 228 -44.06 1.16 -40.19
N THR A 229 -44.31 0.73 -41.43
CA THR A 229 -44.32 -0.69 -41.81
C THR A 229 -42.93 -1.29 -41.69
N MET A 230 -41.88 -0.58 -42.11
CA MET A 230 -40.49 -1.01 -41.94
C MET A 230 -40.12 -1.14 -40.46
N LEU A 231 -40.51 -0.19 -39.61
CA LEU A 231 -40.25 -0.23 -38.18
C LEU A 231 -40.98 -1.38 -37.51
N ALA A 232 -42.27 -1.58 -37.82
CA ALA A 232 -43.06 -2.70 -37.31
C ALA A 232 -42.46 -4.05 -37.73
N ALA A 233 -42.10 -4.21 -39.00
CA ALA A 233 -41.46 -5.42 -39.50
C ALA A 233 -40.09 -5.65 -38.86
N GLY A 234 -39.30 -4.60 -38.65
CA GLY A 234 -38.02 -4.67 -37.95
C GLY A 234 -38.17 -5.11 -36.49
N LEU A 235 -39.15 -4.57 -35.76
CA LEU A 235 -39.45 -4.99 -34.38
C LEU A 235 -39.89 -6.45 -34.31
N ILE A 236 -40.73 -6.90 -35.24
CA ILE A 236 -41.16 -8.30 -35.35
C ILE A 236 -39.94 -9.19 -35.65
N GLY A 237 -39.11 -8.81 -36.63
CA GLY A 237 -37.89 -9.53 -36.98
C GLY A 237 -36.91 -9.66 -35.81
N TYR A 238 -36.73 -8.58 -35.04
CA TYR A 238 -35.95 -8.60 -33.80
C TYR A 238 -36.52 -9.57 -32.76
N GLY A 239 -37.84 -9.55 -32.55
CA GLY A 239 -38.53 -10.45 -31.64
C GLY A 239 -38.38 -11.93 -32.02
N ILE A 240 -38.54 -12.24 -33.31
CA ILE A 240 -38.34 -13.60 -33.84
C ILE A 240 -36.89 -14.04 -33.64
N ALA A 241 -35.90 -13.18 -33.94
CA ALA A 241 -34.49 -13.49 -33.73
C ALA A 241 -34.21 -13.83 -32.26
N ARG A 242 -34.80 -13.08 -31.32
CA ARG A 242 -34.68 -13.37 -29.88
C ARG A 242 -35.30 -14.71 -29.49
N VAL A 243 -36.45 -15.07 -30.06
CA VAL A 243 -37.09 -16.38 -29.80
C VAL A 243 -36.27 -17.52 -30.38
N LEU A 244 -35.70 -17.36 -31.58
CA LEU A 244 -34.82 -18.36 -32.19
C LEU A 244 -33.55 -18.58 -31.37
N GLU A 245 -32.98 -17.53 -30.79
CA GLU A 245 -31.85 -17.67 -29.87
C GLU A 245 -32.21 -18.45 -28.61
N LEU A 246 -33.37 -18.17 -27.99
CA LEU A 246 -33.83 -18.94 -26.83
C LEU A 246 -33.97 -20.43 -27.16
N PHE A 247 -34.45 -20.77 -28.35
CA PHE A 247 -34.53 -22.17 -28.80
C PHE A 247 -33.20 -22.79 -29.19
N ALA A 248 -32.16 -21.99 -29.48
CA ALA A 248 -30.84 -22.49 -29.82
C ALA A 248 -29.97 -22.73 -28.57
N ASP A 249 -30.29 -22.05 -27.46
CA ASP A 249 -29.62 -22.20 -26.17
C ASP A 249 -30.17 -23.39 -25.34
N ASP A 250 -31.38 -23.88 -25.66
CA ASP A 250 -32.03 -25.07 -25.07
C ASP A 250 -31.59 -26.38 -25.76
#